data_AF-A0A8H8U0Y8-F1
#
_entry.id   AF-A0A8H8U0Y8-F1
#
_cell.length_a   1.000
_cell.length_b   1.000
_cell.length_c   1.000
_cell.angle_alpha   90.00
_cell.angle_beta   90.00
_cell.angle_gamma   90.00
#
_symmetry.space_group_name_H-M   'P 1'
#
loop_
_entity.id
_entity.type
_entity.pdbx_description
1 polymer ?
#
loop_
_entity_poly.entity_id
_entity_poly.type
_entity_poly.pdbx_seq_one_letter_code
_entity_poly.pdbx_strand_id
1 'polypeptide(L)'
;MPAKHKTLNDIKPTSSTKYMGTVGNMPCHVCKLRGNGITDPNSNWRLWNADMNVYRDGAGQDEDDEVFDSIDDEILKKIERRRKAMLWFSIGEKLRELHLSDMGGRDKTSGDVFRRIYERVAPEGTKYEPMESLGAPDITEKMRDDVRRRREMKKEAKTV
;
A
#
# COMPACT_ATOMS: atom_id res chain seq x y z
N MET A 1 14.29 35.96 18.87
CA MET A 1 13.53 34.83 19.43
C MET A 1 13.70 33.63 18.52
N PRO A 2 14.26 32.50 18.97
CA PRO A 2 14.44 31.34 18.09
C PRO A 2 13.10 30.63 17.85
N ALA A 3 12.80 30.34 16.59
CA ALA A 3 11.60 29.62 16.18
C ALA A 3 11.65 28.19 16.75
N LYS A 4 10.57 27.78 17.45
CA LYS A 4 10.45 26.45 18.02
C LYS A 4 10.38 25.40 16.91
N HIS A 5 11.37 24.52 16.84
CA HIS A 5 11.31 23.30 16.03
C HIS A 5 10.12 22.45 16.49
N LYS A 6 9.13 22.25 15.61
CA LYS A 6 8.07 21.27 15.83
C LYS A 6 8.66 19.88 15.64
N THR A 7 8.44 19.02 16.62
CA THR A 7 8.81 17.60 16.54
C THR A 7 7.75 16.83 15.77
N LEU A 8 8.10 15.64 15.27
CA LEU A 8 7.19 14.76 14.49
C LEU A 8 5.88 14.46 15.24
N ASN A 9 5.90 14.55 16.57
CA ASN A 9 4.78 14.29 17.48
C ASN A 9 3.83 15.49 17.66
N ASP A 10 4.22 16.69 17.20
CA ASP A 10 3.41 17.92 17.33
C ASP A 10 2.40 18.08 16.17
N ILE A 11 2.39 17.16 15.22
CA ILE A 11 1.43 17.14 14.11
C ILE A 11 0.16 16.45 14.61
N LYS A 12 -0.77 17.22 15.18
CA LYS A 12 -2.16 16.76 15.35
C LYS A 12 -2.66 16.25 13.99
N PRO A 13 -3.28 15.06 13.90
CA PRO A 13 -3.92 14.62 12.67
C PRO A 13 -5.01 15.64 12.35
N THR A 14 -4.78 16.47 11.33
CA THR A 14 -5.83 17.31 10.77
C THR A 14 -6.92 16.38 10.26
N SER A 15 -8.19 16.76 10.42
CA SER A 15 -9.39 15.99 10.09
C SER A 15 -9.60 15.69 8.58
N SER A 16 -8.51 15.62 7.81
CA SER A 16 -8.43 15.51 6.36
C SER A 16 -8.47 14.08 5.82
N THR A 17 -8.43 13.05 6.66
CA THR A 17 -8.42 11.64 6.21
C THR A 17 -9.71 10.90 6.53
N LYS A 18 -10.08 9.91 5.70
CA LYS A 18 -11.16 8.94 5.89
C LYS A 18 -10.57 7.59 6.29
N TYR A 19 -11.04 7.02 7.40
CA TYR A 19 -10.72 5.64 7.77
C TYR A 19 -11.41 4.66 6.83
N MET A 20 -10.66 3.71 6.28
CA MET A 20 -11.16 2.69 5.35
C MET A 20 -11.27 1.30 5.99
N GLY A 21 -10.46 1.02 7.02
CA GLY A 21 -10.36 -0.31 7.63
C GLY A 21 -8.92 -0.61 8.02
N THR A 22 -8.62 -1.88 8.26
CA THR A 22 -7.25 -2.35 8.53
C THR A 22 -6.76 -3.28 7.44
N VAL A 23 -5.49 -3.15 7.08
CA VAL A 23 -4.76 -4.15 6.29
C VAL A 23 -3.71 -4.78 7.21
N GLY A 24 -3.93 -6.03 7.60
CA GLY A 24 -3.23 -6.63 8.74
C GLY A 24 -3.49 -5.86 10.03
N ASN A 25 -2.43 -5.42 10.69
CA ASN A 25 -2.51 -4.58 11.89
C ASN A 25 -2.41 -3.08 11.59
N MET A 26 -2.32 -2.67 10.31
CA MET A 26 -2.17 -1.27 9.92
C MET A 26 -3.54 -0.62 9.68
N PRO A 27 -3.93 0.42 10.45
CA PRO A 27 -5.11 1.21 10.13
C PRO A 27 -4.87 2.05 8.86
N CYS A 28 -5.76 1.94 7.89
CA CYS A 28 -5.64 2.61 6.60
C CYS A 28 -6.51 3.86 6.59
N HIS A 29 -5.85 5.01 6.53
CA HIS A 29 -6.47 6.33 6.41
C HIS A 29 -6.14 6.92 5.04
N VAL A 30 -7.16 7.02 4.20
CA VAL A 30 -7.09 7.61 2.85
C VAL A 30 -7.33 9.11 2.98
N CYS A 31 -6.57 9.94 2.25
CA CYS A 31 -6.85 11.37 2.22
C CYS A 31 -8.27 11.64 1.69
N LYS A 32 -8.93 12.72 2.12
CA LYS A 32 -10.17 13.18 1.48
C LYS A 32 -9.82 13.94 0.21
N LEU A 33 -10.62 13.76 -0.84
CA LEU A 33 -10.45 14.51 -2.09
C LEU A 33 -10.71 16.01 -1.80
N ARG A 34 -9.72 16.85 -2.12
CA ARG A 34 -9.75 18.31 -2.00
C ARG A 34 -10.09 18.93 -3.36
N GLY A 35 -10.70 20.11 -3.32
CA GLY A 35 -11.07 20.88 -4.52
C GLY A 35 -12.32 20.35 -5.23
N ASN A 36 -12.56 20.81 -6.45
CA ASN A 36 -13.66 20.33 -7.31
C ASN A 36 -13.33 19.00 -8.04
N GLY A 37 -12.49 18.15 -7.43
CA GLY A 37 -12.07 16.87 -7.97
C GLY A 37 -11.02 16.96 -9.10
N ILE A 38 -11.08 16.04 -10.06
CA ILE A 38 -10.01 15.78 -11.05
C ILE A 38 -9.64 17.03 -11.88
N THR A 39 -10.61 17.92 -12.11
CA THR A 39 -10.43 19.10 -12.96
C THR A 39 -9.79 20.29 -12.23
N ASP A 40 -9.62 20.22 -10.91
CA ASP A 40 -9.01 21.28 -10.11
C ASP A 40 -7.47 21.12 -10.08
N PRO A 41 -6.68 22.09 -10.56
CA PRO A 41 -5.22 22.04 -10.52
C PRO A 41 -4.63 21.88 -9.11
N ASN A 42 -5.37 22.30 -8.08
CA ASN A 42 -4.98 22.18 -6.67
C ASN A 42 -5.57 20.92 -6.01
N SER A 43 -6.22 20.04 -6.77
CA SER A 43 -6.75 18.80 -6.23
C SER A 43 -5.62 17.83 -5.85
N ASN A 44 -5.80 17.18 -4.71
CA ASN A 44 -4.99 16.04 -4.30
C ASN A 44 -5.45 14.71 -4.94
N TRP A 45 -6.20 14.76 -6.06
CA TRP A 45 -6.71 13.60 -6.78
C TRP A 45 -5.67 12.49 -6.96
N ARG A 46 -4.43 12.84 -7.34
CA ARG A 46 -3.37 11.84 -7.55
C ARG A 46 -3.07 11.06 -6.28
N LEU A 47 -2.96 11.74 -5.14
CA LEU A 47 -2.76 11.09 -3.85
C LEU A 47 -3.99 10.27 -3.45
N TRP A 48 -5.20 10.83 -3.60
CA TRP A 48 -6.43 10.13 -3.29
C TRP A 48 -6.54 8.82 -4.08
N ASN A 49 -6.28 8.88 -5.39
CA ASN A 49 -6.30 7.72 -6.27
C ASN A 49 -5.24 6.69 -5.88
N ALA A 50 -4.02 7.14 -5.54
CA ALA A 50 -2.96 6.25 -5.08
C ALA A 50 -3.30 5.57 -3.75
N ASP A 51 -3.79 6.33 -2.76
CA ASP A 51 -4.24 5.82 -1.47
C ASP A 51 -5.37 4.78 -1.66
N MET A 52 -6.35 5.05 -2.53
CA MET A 52 -7.45 4.12 -2.83
C MET A 52 -6.95 2.84 -3.49
N ASN A 53 -6.08 2.93 -4.49
CA ASN A 53 -5.52 1.76 -5.18
C ASN A 53 -4.73 0.87 -4.21
N VAL A 54 -3.85 1.47 -3.41
CA VAL A 54 -3.03 0.73 -2.44
C VAL A 54 -3.89 0.06 -1.37
N TYR A 55 -4.92 0.75 -0.88
CA TYR A 55 -5.86 0.15 0.07
C TYR A 55 -6.61 -1.04 -0.53
N ARG A 56 -7.21 -0.87 -1.72
CA ARG A 56 -7.98 -1.92 -2.39
C ARG A 56 -7.12 -3.16 -2.64
N ASP A 57 -5.94 -2.97 -3.21
CA ASP A 57 -5.01 -4.05 -3.48
C ASP A 57 -4.54 -4.76 -2.20
N GLY A 58 -4.21 -4.01 -1.15
CA GLY A 58 -3.78 -4.58 0.13
C GLY A 58 -4.89 -5.29 0.90
N ALA A 59 -6.14 -4.85 0.71
CA ALA A 59 -7.33 -5.46 1.30
C ALA A 59 -7.88 -6.64 0.48
N GLY A 60 -7.28 -6.94 -0.67
CA GLY A 60 -7.73 -7.98 -1.59
C GLY A 60 -9.06 -7.67 -2.28
N GLN A 61 -9.39 -6.38 -2.42
CA GLN A 61 -10.50 -5.92 -3.25
C GLN A 61 -10.06 -5.98 -4.72
N ASP A 62 -10.98 -6.37 -5.61
CA ASP A 62 -10.72 -6.51 -7.05
C ASP A 62 -9.67 -7.60 -7.40
N GLU A 63 -9.61 -8.67 -6.59
CA GLU A 63 -8.77 -9.87 -6.85
C GLU A 63 -9.47 -10.94 -7.72
N ASP A 64 -10.79 -10.81 -7.95
CA ASP A 64 -11.58 -11.94 -8.45
C ASP A 64 -11.31 -12.34 -9.91
N ASP A 65 -10.76 -11.41 -10.70
CA ASP A 65 -10.48 -11.59 -12.13
C ASP A 65 -9.00 -11.87 -12.44
N GLU A 66 -8.12 -11.86 -11.43
CA GLU A 66 -6.69 -12.05 -11.65
C GLU A 66 -6.33 -13.54 -11.79
N VAL A 67 -5.62 -13.86 -12.86
CA VAL A 67 -5.12 -15.21 -13.13
C VAL A 67 -3.63 -15.25 -12.82
N PHE A 68 -3.24 -16.18 -11.96
CA PHE A 68 -1.84 -16.40 -11.57
C PHE A 68 -1.30 -17.69 -12.17
N ASP A 69 -0.07 -17.64 -12.65
CA ASP A 69 0.63 -18.77 -13.27
C ASP A 69 0.81 -19.94 -12.30
N SER A 70 1.07 -19.64 -11.03
CA SER A 70 1.19 -20.64 -9.97
C SER A 70 0.48 -20.23 -8.68
N ILE A 71 0.36 -21.18 -7.75
CA ILE A 71 -0.16 -20.91 -6.39
C ILE A 71 0.84 -20.07 -5.60
N ASP A 72 2.13 -20.35 -5.75
CA ASP A 72 3.19 -19.62 -5.04
C ASP A 72 3.25 -18.16 -5.51
N ASP A 73 3.06 -17.91 -6.81
CA ASP A 73 2.97 -16.54 -7.36
C ASP A 73 1.75 -15.79 -6.83
N GLU A 74 0.58 -16.45 -6.77
CA GLU A 74 -0.62 -15.87 -6.16
C GLU A 74 -0.35 -15.45 -4.71
N ILE A 75 0.26 -16.34 -3.93
CA ILE A 75 0.57 -16.09 -2.53
C ILE A 75 1.55 -14.91 -2.40
N LEU A 76 2.67 -14.94 -3.11
CA LEU A 76 3.69 -13.90 -3.03
C LEU A 76 3.16 -12.54 -3.44
N LYS A 77 2.37 -12.46 -4.52
CA LYS A 77 1.76 -11.20 -4.96
C LYS A 77 0.80 -10.64 -3.91
N LYS A 78 0.01 -11.49 -3.25
CA LYS A 78 -0.91 -11.05 -2.19
C LYS A 78 -0.18 -10.59 -0.93
N ILE A 79 0.86 -11.31 -0.51
CA ILE A 79 1.71 -10.86 0.61
C ILE A 79 2.36 -9.52 0.27
N GLU A 80 2.89 -9.38 -0.96
CA GLU A 80 3.56 -8.15 -1.39
C GLU A 80 2.62 -6.94 -1.43
N ARG A 81 1.39 -7.12 -1.92
CA ARG A 81 0.35 -6.06 -1.89
C ARG A 81 0.00 -5.65 -0.46
N ARG A 82 -0.18 -6.63 0.41
CA ARG A 82 -0.44 -6.39 1.83
C ARG A 82 0.72 -5.64 2.50
N ARG A 83 1.96 -6.07 2.24
CA ARG A 83 3.18 -5.43 2.75
C ARG A 83 3.32 -4.00 2.24
N LYS A 84 3.04 -3.77 0.95
CA LYS A 84 3.02 -2.43 0.35
C LYS A 84 1.99 -1.53 1.04
N ALA A 85 0.78 -2.01 1.26
CA ALA A 85 -0.26 -1.23 1.95
C ALA A 85 0.14 -0.90 3.39
N MET A 86 0.69 -1.86 4.13
CA MET A 86 1.17 -1.62 5.50
C MET A 86 2.25 -0.55 5.54
N LEU A 87 3.26 -0.63 4.65
CA LEU A 87 4.30 0.38 4.53
C LEU A 87 3.71 1.74 4.12
N TRP A 88 2.89 1.76 3.08
CA TRP A 88 2.27 2.98 2.55
C TRP A 88 1.53 3.76 3.62
N PHE A 89 0.63 3.10 4.36
CA PHE A 89 -0.17 3.78 5.38
C PHE A 89 0.59 4.10 6.67
N SER A 90 1.78 3.53 6.88
CA SER A 90 2.69 4.01 7.94
C SER A 90 3.36 5.34 7.61
N ILE A 91 3.43 5.73 6.34
CA ILE A 91 4.05 6.99 5.88
C ILE A 91 3.00 8.10 5.99
N GLY A 92 3.34 9.24 6.59
CA GLY A 92 2.39 10.35 6.75
C GLY A 92 1.88 10.95 5.42
N GLU A 93 0.62 11.38 5.39
CA GLU A 93 -0.09 11.92 4.20
C GLU A 93 0.77 12.89 3.38
N LYS A 94 1.41 13.86 4.07
CA LYS A 94 2.24 14.89 3.42
C LYS A 94 3.42 14.31 2.62
N LEU A 95 4.09 13.29 3.16
CA LEU A 95 5.21 12.64 2.46
C LEU A 95 4.72 11.82 1.28
N ARG A 96 3.57 11.15 1.43
CA ARG A 96 2.94 10.43 0.31
C ARG A 96 2.56 11.38 -0.81
N GLU A 97 1.97 12.53 -0.48
CA GLU A 97 1.59 13.57 -1.44
C GLU A 97 2.80 14.04 -2.26
N LEU A 98 3.90 14.38 -1.56
CA LEU A 98 5.09 14.95 -2.14
C LEU A 98 5.92 13.96 -2.97
N HIS A 99 5.93 12.68 -2.60
CA HIS A 99 6.95 11.75 -3.11
C HIS A 99 6.42 10.45 -3.71
N LEU A 100 5.16 10.09 -3.43
CA LEU A 100 4.61 8.78 -3.74
C LEU A 100 3.31 8.78 -4.54
N SER A 101 2.76 9.94 -4.90
CA SER A 101 1.47 9.97 -5.63
C SER A 101 1.47 9.22 -6.97
N ASP A 102 2.64 8.94 -7.55
CA ASP A 102 2.87 8.10 -8.73
C ASP A 102 3.05 6.59 -8.42
N MET A 103 3.14 6.21 -7.15
CA MET A 103 3.55 4.87 -6.71
C MET A 103 2.38 3.96 -6.29
N GLY A 104 1.13 4.42 -6.47
CA GLY A 104 -0.06 3.67 -6.03
C GLY A 104 -0.39 2.42 -6.85
N GLY A 105 0.13 2.28 -8.07
CA GLY A 105 -0.22 1.20 -9.01
C GLY A 105 0.35 -0.17 -8.65
N ARG A 106 -0.26 -1.24 -9.19
CA ARG A 106 0.14 -2.66 -9.00
C ARG A 106 1.53 -2.98 -9.55
N ASP A 107 2.05 -2.17 -10.47
CA ASP A 107 3.39 -2.29 -11.05
C ASP A 107 4.50 -1.90 -10.07
N LYS A 108 4.16 -1.24 -8.96
CA LYS A 108 5.11 -0.83 -7.91
C LYS A 108 5.03 -1.72 -6.69
N THR A 109 6.18 -2.16 -6.20
CA THR A 109 6.34 -3.00 -5.01
C THR A 109 6.46 -2.17 -3.72
N SER A 110 6.38 -2.82 -2.57
CA SER A 110 6.73 -2.25 -1.27
C SER A 110 8.19 -1.79 -1.24
N GLY A 111 9.10 -2.53 -1.86
CA GLY A 111 10.52 -2.16 -2.00
C GLY A 111 10.71 -0.86 -2.78
N ASP A 112 9.95 -0.66 -3.86
CA ASP A 112 9.99 0.58 -4.65
C ASP A 112 9.52 1.79 -3.85
N VAL A 113 8.44 1.62 -3.06
CA VAL A 113 7.92 2.65 -2.16
C VAL A 113 8.95 2.99 -1.08
N PHE A 114 9.54 1.97 -0.45
CA PHE A 114 10.54 2.14 0.59
C PHE A 114 11.78 2.86 0.07
N ARG A 115 12.32 2.40 -1.07
CA ARG A 115 13.47 3.03 -1.73
C ARG A 115 13.19 4.50 -2.04
N ARG A 116 12.02 4.82 -2.62
CA ARG A 116 11.66 6.20 -2.95
C ARG A 116 11.58 7.10 -1.72
N ILE A 117 10.99 6.63 -0.62
CA ILE A 117 10.97 7.41 0.63
C ILE A 117 12.36 7.58 1.19
N TYR A 118 13.16 6.51 1.18
CA TYR A 118 14.53 6.55 1.65
C TYR A 118 15.34 7.62 0.91
N GLU A 119 15.36 7.58 -0.42
CA GLU A 119 16.10 8.53 -1.27
C GLU A 119 15.65 9.99 -1.09
N ARG A 120 14.42 10.23 -0.65
CA ARG A 120 13.84 11.58 -0.52
C ARG A 120 13.90 12.15 0.90
N VAL A 121 13.97 11.29 1.91
CA VAL A 121 13.75 11.68 3.31
C VAL A 121 14.89 11.25 4.23
N ALA A 122 15.70 10.25 3.85
CA ALA A 122 16.83 9.84 4.68
C ALA A 122 17.86 10.98 4.82
N PRO A 123 18.47 11.15 6.01
CA PRO A 123 19.56 12.10 6.19
C PRO A 123 20.71 11.85 5.22
N GLU A 124 21.40 12.93 4.84
CA GLU A 124 22.57 12.83 3.98
C GLU A 124 23.63 11.88 4.59
N GLY A 125 24.23 11.05 3.74
CA GLY A 125 25.23 10.06 4.16
C GLY A 125 24.65 8.77 4.76
N THR A 126 23.33 8.65 4.93
CA THR A 126 22.73 7.38 5.34
C THR A 126 22.86 6.36 4.20
N LYS A 127 23.33 5.15 4.51
CA LYS A 127 23.44 4.05 3.54
C LYS A 127 22.11 3.32 3.38
N TYR A 128 21.64 3.20 2.13
CA TYR A 128 20.41 2.46 1.85
C TYR A 128 20.60 0.97 2.08
N GLU A 129 19.66 0.38 2.83
CA GLU A 129 19.53 -1.06 2.99
C GLU A 129 18.20 -1.51 2.35
N PRO A 130 18.25 -2.39 1.34
CA PRO A 130 17.05 -2.91 0.71
C PRO A 130 16.16 -3.66 1.70
N MET A 131 14.84 -3.61 1.46
CA MET A 131 13.91 -4.47 2.18
C MET A 131 14.21 -5.93 1.88
N GLU A 132 14.06 -6.79 2.87
CA GLU A 132 14.14 -8.24 2.69
C GLU A 132 13.16 -8.69 1.59
N SER A 133 13.66 -9.43 0.61
CA SER A 133 12.85 -9.93 -0.50
C SER A 133 11.88 -11.01 -0.02
N LEU A 134 10.63 -10.94 -0.47
CA LEU A 134 9.70 -12.05 -0.30
C LEU A 134 10.08 -13.19 -1.26
N GLY A 135 10.05 -14.43 -0.79
CA GLY A 135 10.36 -15.60 -1.59
C GLY A 135 9.67 -16.87 -1.13
N ALA A 136 9.99 -17.98 -1.80
CA ALA A 136 9.45 -19.31 -1.48
C ALA A 136 9.56 -19.71 0.01
N PRO A 137 10.61 -19.33 0.77
CA PRO A 137 10.67 -19.60 2.21
C PRO A 137 9.54 -18.96 3.02
N ASP A 138 8.95 -17.87 2.53
CA ASP A 138 7.83 -17.17 3.19
C ASP A 138 6.47 -17.83 2.95
N ILE A 139 6.43 -18.87 2.10
CA ILE A 139 5.21 -19.59 1.72
C ILE A 139 5.09 -20.87 2.54
N THR A 140 4.08 -20.91 3.40
CA THR A 140 3.76 -22.13 4.17
C THR A 140 2.85 -23.07 3.38
N GLU A 141 2.93 -24.38 3.65
CA GLU A 141 2.05 -25.36 2.99
C GLU A 141 0.57 -25.08 3.27
N LYS A 142 0.25 -24.60 4.48
CA LYS A 142 -1.09 -24.14 4.83
C LYS A 142 -1.61 -23.06 3.88
N MET A 143 -0.75 -22.11 3.49
CA MET A 143 -1.15 -21.05 2.55
C MET A 143 -1.40 -21.61 1.16
N ARG A 144 -0.59 -22.59 0.72
CA ARG A 144 -0.85 -23.31 -0.55
C ARG A 144 -2.19 -24.02 -0.51
N ASP A 145 -2.48 -24.76 0.55
CA ASP A 145 -3.74 -25.49 0.72
C ASP A 145 -4.95 -24.56 0.79
N ASP A 146 -4.84 -23.41 1.44
CA ASP A 146 -5.89 -22.41 1.49
C ASP A 146 -6.21 -21.86 0.08
N VAL A 147 -5.19 -21.64 -0.75
CA VAL A 147 -5.38 -21.21 -2.15
C VAL A 147 -5.96 -22.35 -3.00
N ARG A 148 -5.48 -23.59 -2.86
CA ARG A 148 -6.03 -24.77 -3.55
C ARG A 148 -7.54 -24.88 -3.31
N ARG A 149 -7.95 -24.90 -2.04
CA ARG A 149 -9.36 -24.98 -1.63
C ARG A 149 -10.20 -23.83 -2.18
N ARG A 150 -9.67 -22.61 -2.15
CA ARG A 150 -10.37 -21.43 -2.72
C ARG A 150 -10.59 -21.56 -4.22
N ARG A 151 -9.59 -22.04 -4.96
CA ARG A 151 -9.70 -22.25 -6.41
C ARG A 151 -10.72 -23.35 -6.75
N GLU A 152 -10.77 -24.42 -5.95
CA GLU A 152 -11.77 -25.49 -6.10
C GLU A 152 -13.20 -24.96 -5.88
N MET A 153 -13.45 -24.27 -4.77
CA MET A 153 -14.77 -23.65 -4.50
C MET A 153 -15.21 -22.68 -5.62
N LYS A 154 -14.28 -21.89 -6.17
CA LYS A 154 -14.57 -21.00 -7.32
C LYS A 154 -14.93 -21.76 -8.59
N LYS A 155 -14.37 -22.95 -8.82
CA LYS A 155 -14.72 -23.79 -9.98
C LYS A 155 -16.11 -24.41 -9.81
N GLU A 156 -16.42 -24.92 -8.62
CA GLU A 156 -17.73 -25.49 -8.30
C GLU A 156 -18.84 -24.44 -8.45
N ALA A 157 -18.64 -23.23 -7.91
CA ALA A 157 -19.59 -22.13 -8.01
C ALA A 157 -19.83 -21.62 -9.46
N LYS A 158 -18.89 -21.87 -10.39
CA LYS A 158 -19.05 -21.53 -11.82
C LYS A 158 -19.75 -22.62 -12.63
N THR A 159 -19.95 -23.80 -12.05
CA THR A 159 -20.52 -24.98 -12.73
C THR A 159 -22.02 -25.16 -12.43
N VAL A 160 -22.55 -24.41 -11.46
CA VAL A 160 -23.98 -24.34 -11.08
C VAL A 160 -24.62 -23.13 -11.76
#